data_AF-A0A7X2MUK8-F1
#
_entry.id   AF-A0A7X2MUK8-F1
#
_cell.length_a   1.000
_cell.length_b   1.000
_cell.length_c   1.000
_cell.angle_alpha   90.00
_cell.angle_beta   90.00
_cell.angle_gamma   90.00
#
_symmetry.space_group_name_H-M   'P 1'
#
loop_
_entity.id
_entity.type
_entity.pdbx_description
1 polymer ?
#
loop_
_entity_poly.entity_id
_entity_poly.type
_entity_poly.pdbx_seq_one_letter_code
_entity_poly.pdbx_strand_id
1 'polypeptide(L)' 'PEYDLDNPPMLGFFLVGAYQEILGNMHNLFGDTEAVDVYARENGDVEVQLSDEGDTVADMLRYVQLDPNELMALFR' A
#
# COMPACT_ATOMS: atom_id res chain seq x y z
N PRO A 1 -4.15 24.83 -6.33
CA PRO A 1 -4.01 25.78 -5.20
C PRO A 1 -2.54 25.88 -4.80
N GLU A 2 -2.10 27.03 -4.32
CA GLU A 2 -0.81 27.13 -3.65
C GLU A 2 -0.87 26.27 -2.37
N TYR A 3 0.20 25.53 -2.07
CA TYR A 3 0.27 24.65 -0.91
C TYR A 3 1.66 24.69 -0.28
N ASP A 4 1.72 24.36 1.00
CA ASP A 4 2.96 24.26 1.78
C ASP A 4 3.73 22.99 1.41
N LEU A 5 5.00 23.13 1.02
CA LEU A 5 5.84 22.00 0.63
C LEU A 5 6.18 21.08 1.81
N ASP A 6 6.23 21.62 3.02
CA ASP A 6 6.51 20.84 4.24
C ASP A 6 5.25 20.13 4.75
N ASN A 7 4.06 20.50 4.26
CA ASN A 7 2.78 19.87 4.59
C ASN A 7 1.82 19.82 3.38
N PRO A 8 2.12 18.96 2.39
CA PRO A 8 1.33 18.87 1.18
C PRO A 8 -0.06 18.26 1.46
N PRO A 9 -1.08 18.64 0.68
CA PRO A 9 -2.40 18.02 0.79
C PRO A 9 -2.37 16.57 0.32
N MET A 10 -3.27 15.75 0.90
CA MET A 10 -3.50 14.38 0.42
C MET A 10 -4.17 14.39 -0.96
N LEU A 11 -3.78 13.44 -1.80
CA LEU A 11 -4.39 13.22 -3.11
C LEU A 11 -5.34 12.03 -3.06
N GLY A 12 -6.47 12.14 -3.75
CA GLY A 12 -7.45 11.08 -3.92
C GLY A 12 -7.64 10.75 -5.40
N PHE A 13 -7.55 9.46 -5.72
CA PHE A 13 -7.86 8.94 -7.05
C PHE A 13 -9.20 8.21 -6.97
N PHE A 14 -10.13 8.55 -7.87
CA PHE A 14 -11.50 8.03 -7.86
C PHE A 14 -11.78 7.25 -9.14
N LEU A 15 -12.82 6.40 -9.11
CA LEU A 15 -13.21 5.54 -10.23
C LEU A 15 -12.16 4.48 -10.60
N VAL A 16 -11.36 4.03 -9.63
CA VAL A 16 -10.29 3.02 -9.81
C VAL A 16 -10.72 1.60 -9.42
N GLY A 17 -11.98 1.38 -9.00
CA GLY A 17 -12.46 0.09 -8.50
C GLY A 17 -12.70 -1.01 -9.54
N ALA A 18 -12.32 -0.79 -10.80
CA ALA A 18 -12.42 -1.80 -11.85
C ALA A 18 -11.06 -1.96 -12.52
N TYR A 19 -10.63 -3.22 -12.71
CA TYR A 19 -9.36 -3.62 -13.36
C TYR A 19 -8.06 -3.22 -12.64
N GLN A 20 -7.99 -2.07 -11.97
CA GLN A 20 -6.73 -1.48 -11.52
C GLN A 20 -6.02 -2.29 -10.43
N GLU A 21 -6.77 -2.90 -9.53
CA GLU A 21 -6.23 -3.63 -8.38
C GLU A 21 -5.40 -4.85 -8.82
N ILE A 22 -5.94 -5.70 -9.69
CA ILE A 22 -5.28 -6.96 -10.08
C ILE A 22 -4.33 -6.84 -11.28
N LEU A 23 -4.42 -5.75 -12.06
CA LEU A 23 -3.61 -5.56 -13.27
C LEU A 23 -2.33 -4.74 -13.01
N GLY A 24 -2.06 -4.36 -11.76
CA GLY A 24 -0.82 -3.73 -11.35
C GLY A 24 0.41 -4.59 -11.68
N ASN A 25 1.57 -3.95 -11.74
CA ASN A 25 2.85 -4.64 -11.80
C ASN A 25 3.81 -4.06 -10.75
N MET A 26 4.86 -4.81 -10.44
CA MET A 26 5.87 -4.42 -9.46
C MET A 26 6.98 -3.57 -10.08
N HIS A 27 6.64 -2.49 -10.79
CA HIS A 27 7.66 -1.62 -11.36
C HIS A 27 8.51 -1.01 -10.24
N ASN A 28 9.84 -1.14 -10.34
CA ASN A 28 10.78 -0.78 -9.27
C ASN A 28 10.52 -1.48 -7.93
N LEU A 29 9.92 -2.67 -7.95
CA LEU A 29 9.61 -3.44 -6.75
C LEU A 29 8.65 -2.69 -5.80
N PHE A 30 7.80 -1.82 -6.34
CA PHE A 30 6.64 -1.34 -5.61
C PHE A 30 5.57 -2.44 -5.67
N GLY A 31 5.35 -3.10 -4.54
CA GLY A 31 4.29 -4.11 -4.40
C GLY A 31 2.91 -3.48 -4.18
N ASP A 32 1.98 -4.32 -3.73
CA ASP A 32 0.61 -3.91 -3.50
C ASP A 32 0.51 -2.90 -2.36
N THR A 33 -0.47 -1.99 -2.47
CA THR A 33 -0.75 -0.97 -1.45
C THR A 33 -1.65 -1.54 -0.36
N GLU A 34 -1.54 -1.01 0.85
CA GLU A 34 -2.49 -1.32 1.93
C GLU A 34 -3.92 -0.91 1.54
N ALA A 35 -4.88 -1.81 1.76
CA ALA A 35 -6.28 -1.59 1.46
C ALA A 35 -7.13 -1.68 2.74
N VAL A 36 -8.08 -0.77 2.87
CA VAL A 36 -9.02 -0.73 4.00
C VAL A 36 -10.46 -0.64 3.52
N ASP A 37 -11.32 -1.38 4.21
CA ASP A 37 -12.76 -1.26 4.10
C ASP A 37 -13.25 -0.20 5.08
N VAL A 38 -14.06 0.74 4.60
CA VAL A 38 -14.63 1.82 5.42
C VAL A 38 -16.15 1.69 5.44
N TYR A 39 -16.72 1.52 6.63
CA TYR A 39 -18.15 1.38 6.86
C TYR A 39 -18.70 2.62 7.57
N ALA A 40 -19.65 3.30 6.94
CA ALA A 40 -20.44 4.37 7.58
C ALA A 40 -21.74 3.77 8.15
N ARG A 41 -21.94 3.89 9.46
CA ARG A 41 -23.10 3.34 10.18
C ARG A 41 -24.22 4.38 10.28
N GLU A 42 -25.47 3.94 10.41
CA GLU A 42 -26.63 4.84 10.51
C GLU A 42 -26.61 5.75 11.75
N ASN A 43 -25.95 5.32 12.82
CA ASN A 43 -25.77 6.10 14.05
C ASN A 43 -24.69 7.19 13.94
N GLY A 44 -24.02 7.30 12.79
CA GLY A 44 -22.93 8.25 12.55
C GLY A 44 -21.53 7.72 12.86
N ASP A 45 -21.41 6.48 13.34
CA ASP A 45 -20.10 5.85 13.57
C ASP A 45 -19.43 5.47 12.25
N VAL A 46 -18.10 5.57 12.24
CA VAL A 46 -17.26 5.10 11.13
C VAL A 46 -16.38 3.98 11.64
N GLU A 47 -16.41 2.85 10.95
CA GLU A 47 -15.56 1.70 11.21
C GLU A 47 -14.59 1.53 10.03
N VAL A 48 -13.32 1.31 10.35
CA VAL A 48 -12.26 1.07 9.37
C VAL A 48 -11.65 -0.30 9.68
N GLN A 49 -11.65 -1.18 8.69
CA GLN A 49 -11.12 -2.51 8.79
C GLN A 49 -10.01 -2.70 7.75
N LEU A 50 -8.90 -3.32 8.15
CA LEU A 50 -7.85 -3.73 7.22
C LEU A 50 -8.40 -4.85 6.32
N SER A 51 -8.41 -4.61 5.00
CA SER A 51 -8.75 -5.62 4.00
C SER A 51 -7.51 -6.41 3.62
N ASP A 52 -6.46 -5.70 3.19
CA ASP A 52 -5.23 -6.29 2.69
C ASP A 52 -4.02 -5.51 3.19
N GLU A 53 -3.00 -6.23 3.67
CA GLU A 53 -1.72 -5.67 4.05
C GLU A 53 -0.91 -5.31 2.79
N GLY A 54 -0.34 -4.10 2.79
CA GLY A 54 0.57 -3.69 1.72
C GLY A 54 1.88 -4.48 1.76
N ASP A 55 2.50 -4.68 0.60
CA ASP A 55 3.74 -5.43 0.49
C ASP A 55 4.91 -4.68 1.14
N THR A 56 5.74 -5.42 1.88
CA THR A 56 6.99 -4.88 2.43
C THR A 56 8.15 -5.06 1.45
N VAL A 57 9.26 -4.36 1.70
CA VAL A 57 10.53 -4.59 0.97
C VAL A 57 10.97 -6.05 1.08
N ALA A 58 10.71 -6.73 2.20
CA ALA A 58 11.06 -8.13 2.38
C ALA A 58 10.26 -9.05 1.45
N ASP A 59 8.98 -8.73 1.20
CA ASP A 59 8.12 -9.50 0.30
C ASP A 59 8.57 -9.34 -1.16
N MET A 60 8.97 -8.13 -1.53
CA MET A 60 9.55 -7.85 -2.84
C MET A 60 10.90 -8.54 -3.06
N LEU A 61 11.74 -8.65 -2.03
CA LEU A 61 12.98 -9.42 -2.10
C LEU A 61 12.70 -10.91 -2.32
N ARG A 62 11.73 -11.48 -1.58
CA ARG A 62 11.31 -12.87 -1.77
C ARG A 62 10.75 -13.11 -3.16
N TYR A 63 9.99 -12.17 -3.70
CA TYR A 63 9.44 -12.25 -5.06
C TYR A 63 10.53 -12.42 -6.12
N VAL A 64 11.67 -11.72 -5.98
CA VAL A 64 12.84 -11.88 -6.85
C VAL A 64 13.83 -12.95 -6.37
N GLN A 65 13.38 -13.88 -5.53
CA GLN A 65 14.12 -15.05 -5.04
C GLN A 65 15.32 -14.72 -4.15
N LEU A 66 15.26 -13.61 -3.40
CA LEU A 66 16.23 -13.25 -2.36
C LEU A 66 15.64 -13.46 -0.97
N ASP A 67 16.37 -14.13 -0.08
CA ASP A 67 15.97 -14.26 1.32
C ASP A 67 16.40 -13.03 2.13
N PRO A 68 15.45 -12.21 2.64
CA PRO A 68 15.78 -11.05 3.46
C PRO A 68 16.53 -11.41 4.75
N ASN A 69 16.32 -12.61 5.32
CA ASN A 69 17.04 -13.04 6.53
C ASN A 69 18.52 -13.33 6.24
N GLU A 70 18.81 -13.97 5.10
CA GLU A 70 20.19 -14.20 4.67
C GLU A 70 20.91 -12.88 4.39
N LEU A 71 20.23 -11.94 3.71
CA LEU A 71 20.77 -10.60 3.47
C LEU A 71 21.08 -9.89 4.80
N MET A 72 20.15 -9.90 5.76
CA MET A 72 20.37 -9.31 7.08
C MET A 72 21.52 -9.95 7.85
N ALA A 73 21.78 -11.24 7.66
CA ALA A 73 22.94 -11.91 8.26
C ALA A 73 24.27 -11.48 7.61
N LEU A 74 24.28 -11.23 6.30
CA LEU A 74 25.48 -10.78 5.56
C LEU A 74 25.86 -9.31 5.83
N PHE A 75 24.89 -8.46 6.18
CA PHE A 75 25.13 -7.05 6.51
C PHE A 75 25.61 -6.83 7.96
N ARG A 76 25.52 -7.85 8.82
CA ARG A 76 26.01 -7.81 10.21
C ARG A 76 27.50 -8.08 10.28
#